data_AF-A0A0M8W161-F1
#
_entry.id   AF-A0A0M8W161-F1
#
_cell.length_a   1.000
_cell.length_b   1.000
_cell.length_c   1.000
_cell.angle_alpha   90.00
_cell.angle_beta   90.00
_cell.angle_gamma   90.00
#
_symmetry.space_group_name_H-M   'P 1'
#
loop_
_entity.id
_entity.type
_entity.pdbx_description
1 polymer ?
#
loop_
_entity_poly.entity_id
_entity_poly.type
_entity_poly.pdbx_seq_one_letter_code
_entity_poly.pdbx_strand_id
1 'polypeptide(L)'
;MGRRDGASAAPDAPEPHRPHPTASGRYHLLLESGGRPVQHGWWEREEVARDKFRRWVGEYGSMPGARLTLTDEQTVEPLAVWPDQP
;
A
#
# COMPACT_ATOMS: atom_id res chain seq x y z
N MET A 1 -53.74 -20.12 -9.33
CA MET A 1 -53.35 -19.24 -8.21
C MET A 1 -52.19 -19.93 -7.47
N GLY A 2 -50.93 -19.53 -7.46
CA GLY A 2 -50.18 -18.47 -8.09
C GLY A 2 -48.70 -18.90 -8.09
N ARG A 3 -47.97 -18.58 -9.17
CA ARG A 3 -46.52 -18.69 -9.28
C ARG A 3 -45.88 -17.69 -8.30
N ARG A 4 -44.90 -18.10 -7.51
CA ARG A 4 -43.79 -17.23 -7.07
C ARG A 4 -42.51 -18.04 -6.95
N ASP A 5 -41.64 -17.78 -7.90
CA ASP A 5 -40.22 -18.04 -7.93
C ASP A 5 -39.56 -17.58 -6.62
N GLY A 6 -39.12 -18.54 -5.81
CA GLY A 6 -38.12 -18.29 -4.79
C GLY A 6 -36.76 -18.37 -5.46
N ALA A 7 -36.32 -17.24 -6.02
CA ALA A 7 -35.03 -17.10 -6.65
C ALA A 7 -33.93 -17.69 -5.75
N SER A 8 -33.11 -18.55 -6.37
CA SER A 8 -31.80 -18.95 -5.88
C SER A 8 -31.02 -17.67 -5.56
N ALA A 9 -31.02 -17.28 -4.27
CA ALA A 9 -30.12 -16.24 -3.79
C ALA A 9 -28.73 -16.87 -3.77
N ALA A 10 -27.88 -16.35 -4.66
CA ALA A 10 -26.55 -16.84 -4.95
C ALA A 10 -25.71 -17.11 -3.68
N PRO A 11 -24.86 -18.15 -3.67
CA PRO A 11 -23.77 -18.23 -2.71
C PRO A 11 -22.79 -17.09 -2.99
N ASP A 12 -22.39 -16.38 -1.94
CA ASP A 12 -21.16 -15.58 -1.89
C ASP A 12 -21.01 -14.57 -3.05
N ALA A 13 -21.78 -13.49 -3.02
CA ALA A 13 -21.26 -12.27 -3.63
C ALA A 13 -20.02 -11.88 -2.81
N PRO A 14 -18.81 -11.77 -3.40
CA PRO A 14 -17.71 -11.17 -2.68
C PRO A 14 -18.20 -9.78 -2.29
N GLU A 15 -18.24 -9.49 -0.98
CA GLU A 15 -18.44 -8.14 -0.50
C GLU A 15 -17.59 -7.21 -1.38
N PRO A 16 -18.10 -6.04 -1.85
CA PRO A 16 -17.23 -5.07 -2.48
C PRO A 16 -16.12 -4.84 -1.47
N HIS A 17 -14.92 -5.27 -1.81
CA HIS A 17 -13.77 -5.29 -0.92
C HIS A 17 -13.72 -3.93 -0.22
N ARG A 18 -14.22 -3.86 1.02
CA ARG A 18 -13.53 -3.01 1.98
C ARG A 18 -12.10 -3.50 1.85
N PRO A 19 -11.11 -2.65 1.57
CA PRO A 19 -9.74 -3.10 1.66
C PRO A 19 -9.63 -3.71 3.04
N HIS A 20 -9.61 -5.04 3.10
CA HIS A 20 -9.31 -5.76 4.32
C HIS A 20 -7.94 -5.20 4.67
N PRO A 21 -7.72 -4.56 5.83
CA PRO A 21 -6.37 -4.20 6.21
C PRO A 21 -5.61 -5.52 6.22
N THR A 22 -4.87 -5.79 5.14
CA THR A 22 -4.04 -6.96 5.04
C THR A 22 -3.08 -6.85 6.21
N ALA A 23 -2.95 -7.94 6.96
CA ALA A 23 -2.45 -7.98 8.33
C ALA A 23 -0.95 -7.63 8.50
N SER A 24 -0.40 -6.71 7.71
CA SER A 24 1.02 -6.34 7.66
C SER A 24 1.29 -4.88 8.04
N GLY A 25 0.33 -3.96 7.90
CA GLY A 25 0.47 -2.55 8.31
C GLY A 25 -0.39 -1.59 7.48
N ARG A 26 -0.61 -0.37 7.97
CA ARG A 26 -1.32 0.70 7.25
C ARG A 26 -0.43 1.45 6.25
N TYR A 27 0.84 1.59 6.60
CA TYR A 27 1.81 2.40 5.89
C TYR A 27 2.79 1.49 5.16
N HIS A 28 2.86 1.63 3.84
CA HIS A 28 3.71 0.83 2.98
C HIS A 28 4.87 1.69 2.45
N LEU A 29 6.10 1.31 2.74
CA LEU A 29 7.29 1.90 2.13
C LEU A 29 7.77 0.99 1.01
N LEU A 30 7.89 1.54 -0.18
CA LEU A 30 8.42 0.87 -1.36
C LEU A 30 9.72 1.56 -1.78
N LEU A 31 10.80 0.79 -1.89
CA LEU A 31 12.05 1.18 -2.53
C LEU A 31 12.09 0.55 -3.93
N GLU A 32 12.28 1.40 -4.92
CA GLU A 32 12.51 1.03 -6.30
C GLU A 32 13.90 1.49 -6.75
N SER A 33 14.49 0.77 -7.69
CA SER A 33 15.70 1.19 -8.40
C SER A 33 15.50 0.96 -9.88
N GLY A 34 15.59 2.02 -10.68
CA GLY A 34 15.40 1.94 -12.14
C GLY A 34 14.02 1.39 -12.54
N GLY A 35 12.97 1.72 -11.77
CA GLY A 35 11.60 1.26 -12.02
C GLY A 35 11.32 -0.19 -11.62
N ARG A 36 12.20 -0.81 -10.83
CA ARG A 36 12.00 -2.16 -10.29
C ARG A 36 11.89 -2.11 -8.77
N PRO A 37 10.91 -2.78 -8.15
CA PRO A 37 10.83 -2.89 -6.70
C PRO A 37 12.03 -3.70 -6.18
N VAL A 38 12.81 -3.09 -5.30
CA VAL A 38 14.00 -3.69 -4.67
C VAL A 38 13.67 -4.17 -3.27
N GLN A 39 12.97 -3.35 -2.50
CA GLN A 39 12.62 -3.65 -1.11
C GLN A 39 11.32 -2.96 -0.74
N HIS A 40 10.58 -3.57 0.18
CA HIS A 40 9.37 -2.98 0.72
C HIS A 40 9.15 -3.38 2.17
N GLY A 41 8.42 -2.55 2.91
CA GLY A 41 8.12 -2.76 4.31
C GLY A 41 6.76 -2.17 4.68
N TRP A 42 6.17 -2.74 5.73
CA TRP A 42 4.84 -2.36 6.22
C TRP A 42 4.91 -1.98 7.69
N TRP A 43 4.21 -0.91 8.07
CA TRP A 43 4.11 -0.46 9.46
C TRP A 43 2.70 -0.04 9.81
N GLU A 44 2.32 -0.22 11.07
CA GLU A 44 1.02 0.22 11.59
C GLU A 44 0.99 1.70 11.99
N ARG A 45 2.15 2.30 12.26
CA ARG A 45 2.28 3.70 12.70
C ARG A 45 3.00 4.57 11.67
N GLU A 46 2.40 5.71 11.33
CA GLU A 46 2.96 6.66 10.37
C GLU A 46 4.33 7.14 10.80
N GLU A 47 4.49 7.47 12.08
CA GLU A 47 5.72 8.00 12.64
C GLU A 47 6.90 7.04 12.43
N VAL A 48 6.67 5.74 12.62
CA VAL A 48 7.67 4.69 12.40
C VAL A 48 7.96 4.53 10.92
N ALA A 49 6.92 4.56 10.07
CA ALA A 49 7.09 4.46 8.63
C ALA A 49 7.88 5.65 8.05
N ARG A 50 7.63 6.87 8.54
CA ARG A 50 8.39 8.09 8.18
C ARG A 50 9.83 8.05 8.68
N ASP A 51 10.08 7.53 9.88
CA ASP A 51 11.45 7.31 10.36
C ASP A 51 12.21 6.33 9.46
N LYS A 52 11.57 5.21 9.10
CA LYS A 52 12.14 4.21 8.18
C LYS A 52 12.38 4.76 6.79
N PHE A 53 11.47 5.58 6.27
CA PHE A 53 11.65 6.31 5.02
C PHE A 53 12.93 7.16 5.05
N ARG A 54 13.11 8.01 6.07
CA ARG A 54 14.32 8.86 6.18
C ARG A 54 15.60 8.04 6.28
N ARG A 55 15.56 6.94 7.03
CA ARG A 55 16.69 6.02 7.13
C ARG A 55 17.04 5.39 5.80
N TRP A 56 16.04 4.90 5.05
CA TRP A 56 16.25 4.31 3.73
C TRP A 56 16.71 5.34 2.71
N VAL A 57 16.26 6.60 2.81
CA VAL A 57 16.82 7.70 1.98
C VAL A 57 18.32 7.84 2.24
N GLY A 58 18.77 7.81 3.49
CA GLY A 58 20.20 7.87 3.83
C GLY A 58 21.00 6.64 3.37
N GLU A 59 20.42 5.44 3.48
CA GLU A 59 21.08 4.17 3.15
C GLU A 59 21.08 3.87 1.65
N TYR A 60 19.95 4.10 0.97
CA TYR A 60 19.71 3.71 -0.42
C TYR A 60 19.58 4.89 -1.39
N GLY A 61 19.46 6.13 -0.91
CA GLY A 61 19.31 7.29 -1.78
C GLY A 61 20.52 7.55 -2.69
N SER A 62 21.70 7.04 -2.33
CA SER A 62 22.88 7.10 -3.20
C SER A 62 22.84 6.06 -4.34
N MET A 63 21.89 5.12 -4.34
CA MET A 63 21.77 4.15 -5.43
C MET A 63 21.23 4.81 -6.71
N PRO A 64 21.73 4.42 -7.89
CA PRO A 64 21.27 4.96 -9.16
C PRO A 64 19.80 4.63 -9.39
N GLY A 65 19.00 5.66 -9.69
CA GLY A 65 17.58 5.54 -9.96
C GLY A 65 16.75 5.09 -8.74
N ALA A 66 17.26 5.29 -7.51
CA ALA A 66 16.52 5.03 -6.28
C ALA A 66 15.29 5.91 -6.19
N ARG A 67 14.14 5.28 -5.92
CA ARG A 67 12.88 5.94 -5.63
C ARG A 67 12.24 5.31 -4.42
N LEU A 68 11.93 6.10 -3.42
CA LEU A 68 11.24 5.65 -2.23
C LEU A 68 9.85 6.27 -2.20
N THR A 69 8.83 5.45 -1.97
CA THR A 69 7.44 5.90 -1.89
C THR A 69 6.85 5.36 -0.60
N LEU A 70 6.41 6.26 0.28
CA LEU A 70 5.64 5.93 1.46
C LEU A 70 4.15 6.18 1.17
N THR A 71 3.34 5.14 1.23
CA THR A 71 1.90 5.19 0.93
C THR A 71 1.08 4.84 2.16
N ASP A 72 0.00 5.58 2.42
CA ASP A 72 -1.06 5.16 3.33
C ASP A 72 -2.06 4.31 2.54
N GLU A 73 -2.14 3.02 2.83
CA GLU A 73 -3.00 2.08 2.10
C GLU A 73 -4.48 2.24 2.49
N GLN A 74 -4.79 2.94 3.59
CA GLN A 74 -6.17 3.28 3.91
C GLN A 74 -6.74 4.37 2.99
N THR A 75 -5.92 5.37 2.64
CA THR A 75 -6.34 6.46 1.74
C THR A 75 -5.85 6.25 0.31
N VAL A 76 -4.95 5.29 0.10
CA VAL A 76 -4.23 5.04 -1.16
C VAL A 76 -3.46 6.28 -1.62
N GLU A 77 -2.96 7.08 -0.67
CA GLU A 77 -2.25 8.33 -0.94
C GLU A 77 -0.75 8.20 -0.60
N PRO A 78 0.14 8.71 -1.46
CA PRO A 78 1.55 8.83 -1.12
C PRO A 78 1.74 9.93 -0.08
N LEU A 79 2.20 9.54 1.12
CA LEU A 79 2.51 10.46 2.21
C LEU A 79 3.88 11.13 2.08
N ALA A 80 4.80 10.47 1.38
CA ALA A 80 6.13 10.98 1.07
C ALA A 80 6.71 10.24 -0.13
N VAL A 81 7.46 10.96 -0.96
CA VAL A 81 8.20 10.39 -2.09
C VAL A 81 9.61 10.94 -2.07
N TRP A 82 10.59 10.10 -2.33
CA TRP A 82 11.98 10.51 -2.51
C TRP A 82 12.54 9.96 -3.83
N PRO A 83 13.31 10.73 -4.59
CA PRO A 83 13.48 12.17 -4.42
C PRO A 83 12.13 12.89 -4.62
N ASP A 84 11.80 13.81 -3.71
CA ASP A 84 10.82 14.88 -3.98
C ASP A 84 11.38 15.53 -5.25
N GLN A 85 10.67 15.38 -6.39
CA GLN A 85 11.22 15.80 -7.68
C GLN A 85 11.68 17.28 -7.61
N PRO A 86 12.73 17.65 -8.37
CA PRO A 86 13.18 19.04 -8.44
C PRO A 86 12.10 19.98 -8.98
#